data_AF-A0A7V9BJ43-F1
#
_entry.id   AF-A0A7V9BJ43-F1
#
_cell.length_a   1.000
_cell.length_b   1.000
_cell.length_c   1.000
_cell.angle_alpha   90.00
_cell.angle_beta   90.00
_cell.angle_gamma   90.00
#
_symmetry.space_group_name_H-M   'P 1'
#
loop_
_entity.id
_entity.type
_entity.pdbx_description
1 polymer ?
#
loop_
_entity_poly.entity_id
_entity_poly.type
_entity_poly.pdbx_seq_one_letter_code
_entity_poly.pdbx_strand_id
1 'polypeptide(L)'
;MGVAKPVKLTDYWVDQFEVTNRDFKKFVDGGGYRERKYWKEPFRERARTLGFDEAIGRFRDATGRPGPATWELGSYLEGQEDFPVGGISWFEAAAYSQYAGKNLLSLYHWYKASGVDEIFSDMLRLSNFDAKGSVKVGAREGIGPWGAYDMAGNVKEWGLNEAGDTGLR
;
A
#
# COMPACT_ATOMS: atom_id res chain seq x y z
N MET A 1 -15.59 14.92 19.93
CA MET A 1 -15.05 14.17 18.77
C MET A 1 -15.83 14.61 17.54
N GLY A 2 -15.16 15.09 16.50
CA GLY A 2 -15.83 15.55 15.28
C GLY A 2 -16.33 14.38 14.46
N VAL A 3 -17.63 14.30 14.21
CA VAL A 3 -18.20 13.33 13.28
C VAL A 3 -17.89 13.84 11.87
N ALA A 4 -17.18 13.03 11.08
CA ALA A 4 -16.91 13.36 9.68
C ALA A 4 -18.24 13.57 8.93
N LYS A 5 -18.27 14.49 7.96
CA LYS A 5 -19.48 14.72 7.16
C LYS A 5 -19.82 13.44 6.36
N PRO A 6 -21.09 13.03 6.26
CA PRO A 6 -21.48 11.90 5.42
C PRO A 6 -21.02 12.12 3.96
N VAL A 7 -20.33 11.13 3.40
CA VAL A 7 -19.88 11.14 2.00
C VAL A 7 -20.65 10.08 1.22
N LYS A 8 -21.24 10.47 0.08
CA LYS A 8 -21.85 9.51 -0.85
C LYS A 8 -20.75 8.87 -1.70
N LEU A 9 -20.54 7.57 -1.53
CA LEU A 9 -19.64 6.78 -2.36
C LEU A 9 -20.42 6.10 -3.49
N THR A 10 -19.89 6.15 -4.71
CA THR A 10 -20.36 5.31 -5.82
C THR A 10 -19.85 3.88 -5.64
N ASP A 11 -20.36 2.95 -6.45
CA ASP A 11 -19.86 1.58 -6.47
C ASP A 11 -18.41 1.53 -6.96
N TYR A 12 -17.64 0.60 -6.42
CA TYR A 12 -16.22 0.44 -6.71
C TYR A 12 -15.77 -0.99 -6.43
N TRP A 13 -14.62 -1.36 -7.00
CA TRP A 13 -13.91 -2.59 -6.69
C TRP A 13 -12.74 -2.28 -5.76
N VAL A 14 -12.44 -3.23 -4.86
CA VAL A 14 -11.26 -3.23 -4.01
C VAL A 14 -10.53 -4.56 -4.22
N ASP A 15 -9.21 -4.53 -4.12
CA ASP A 15 -8.42 -5.77 -4.18
C ASP A 15 -8.74 -6.65 -2.98
N GLN A 16 -8.82 -7.96 -3.22
CA GLN A 16 -9.15 -8.93 -2.17
C GLN A 16 -8.07 -9.01 -1.08
N PHE A 17 -6.83 -8.72 -1.45
CA PHE A 17 -5.63 -8.84 -0.62
C PHE A 17 -4.74 -7.62 -0.83
N GLU A 18 -3.80 -7.39 0.08
CA GLU A 18 -2.73 -6.41 -0.15
C GLU A 18 -1.88 -6.81 -1.36
N VAL A 19 -1.21 -5.83 -1.95
CA VAL A 19 -0.26 -6.08 -3.04
C VAL A 19 0.88 -6.95 -2.52
N THR A 20 1.09 -8.10 -3.15
CA THR A 20 2.15 -9.03 -2.76
C THR A 20 3.52 -8.58 -3.26
N ASN A 21 4.58 -9.06 -2.60
CA ASN A 21 5.95 -8.92 -3.10
C ASN A 21 6.11 -9.44 -4.53
N ARG A 22 5.48 -10.57 -4.86
CA ARG A 22 5.48 -11.15 -6.21
C ARG A 22 4.90 -10.19 -7.24
N ASP A 23 3.79 -9.52 -6.94
CA ASP A 23 3.15 -8.60 -7.87
C ASP A 23 3.93 -7.29 -8.00
N PHE A 24 4.44 -6.76 -6.89
CA PHE A 24 5.30 -5.58 -6.93
C PHE A 24 6.62 -5.86 -7.67
N LYS A 25 7.13 -7.09 -7.63
CA LYS A 25 8.31 -7.51 -8.40
C LYS A 25 8.07 -7.43 -9.91
N LYS A 26 6.87 -7.77 -10.38
CA LYS A 26 6.50 -7.58 -11.80
C LYS A 26 6.55 -6.11 -12.21
N PHE A 27 6.13 -5.21 -11.32
CA PHE A 27 6.27 -3.76 -11.54
C PHE A 27 7.74 -3.33 -11.61
N VAL A 28 8.57 -3.77 -10.66
CA VAL A 28 10.02 -3.47 -10.65
C VAL A 28 10.69 -3.98 -11.94
N ASP A 29 10.49 -5.25 -12.27
CA ASP A 29 11.10 -5.92 -13.43
C ASP A 29 10.59 -5.35 -14.76
N GLY A 30 9.32 -4.96 -14.79
CA GLY A 30 8.69 -4.25 -15.90
C GLY A 30 9.19 -2.82 -16.09
N GLY A 31 10.17 -2.35 -15.31
CA GLY A 31 10.73 -1.01 -15.44
C GLY A 31 9.94 0.06 -14.69
N GLY A 32 9.16 -0.30 -13.68
CA GLY A 32 8.34 0.61 -12.88
C GLY A 32 9.05 1.85 -12.37
N TYR A 33 10.31 1.71 -11.92
CA TYR A 33 11.14 2.83 -11.46
C TYR A 33 11.79 3.64 -12.59
N ARG A 34 11.76 3.15 -13.83
CA ARG A 34 12.33 3.83 -15.02
C ARG A 34 11.27 4.56 -15.84
N GLU A 35 10.03 4.08 -15.79
CA GLU A 35 8.95 4.57 -16.65
C GLU A 35 8.14 5.70 -15.98
N ARG A 36 8.44 6.94 -16.36
CA ARG A 36 7.74 8.16 -15.88
C ARG A 36 6.23 8.11 -16.02
N LYS A 37 5.69 7.32 -16.95
CA LYS A 37 4.24 7.23 -17.20
C LYS A 37 3.46 6.75 -15.97
N TYR A 38 4.08 6.00 -15.05
CA TYR A 38 3.45 5.52 -13.83
C TYR A 38 3.46 6.55 -12.69
N TRP A 39 4.35 7.53 -12.73
CA TRP A 39 4.56 8.49 -11.64
C TRP A 39 3.81 9.79 -11.95
N LYS A 40 2.52 9.81 -11.62
CA LYS A 40 1.63 10.95 -11.91
C LYS A 40 1.70 12.06 -10.89
N GLU A 41 2.07 11.71 -9.67
CA GLU A 41 2.01 12.62 -8.53
C GLU A 41 3.29 13.45 -8.41
N PRO A 42 3.20 14.75 -8.10
CA PRO A 42 4.37 15.56 -7.86
C PRO A 42 5.05 15.11 -6.57
N PHE A 43 6.36 14.85 -6.62
CA PHE A 43 7.15 14.47 -5.46
C PHE A 43 7.32 15.65 -4.49
N ARG A 44 6.35 15.86 -3.62
CA ARG A 44 6.39 16.95 -2.63
C ARG A 44 7.12 16.52 -1.37
N GLU A 45 8.11 17.30 -0.98
CA GLU A 45 8.85 17.16 0.26
C GLU A 45 8.87 18.51 0.98
N ARG A 46 8.02 18.65 2.00
CA ARG A 46 7.84 19.92 2.72
C ARG A 46 7.51 21.03 1.71
N ALA A 47 8.34 22.08 1.64
CA ALA A 47 8.18 23.21 0.74
C ALA A 47 8.80 23.01 -0.67
N ARG A 48 9.40 21.85 -0.97
CA ARG A 48 10.12 21.61 -2.24
C ARG A 48 9.45 20.51 -3.07
N THR A 49 9.41 20.72 -4.39
CA THR A 49 9.03 19.68 -5.36
C THR A 49 10.27 19.04 -5.98
N LEU A 50 10.33 17.71 -5.84
CA LEU A 50 11.26 16.73 -6.42
C LEU A 50 11.31 16.77 -7.95
N GLY A 51 12.49 16.83 -8.57
CA GLY A 51 12.63 16.32 -9.94
C GLY A 51 12.52 14.80 -9.96
N PHE A 52 12.01 14.19 -11.04
CA PHE A 52 11.82 12.74 -11.12
C PHE A 52 13.09 11.94 -10.82
N ASP A 53 14.23 12.27 -11.44
CA ASP A 53 15.46 11.49 -11.26
C ASP A 53 16.00 11.61 -9.83
N GLU A 54 15.81 12.77 -9.20
CA GLU A 54 16.13 12.98 -7.78
C GLU A 54 15.22 12.14 -6.88
N ALA A 55 13.90 12.14 -7.13
CA ALA A 55 12.94 11.40 -6.33
C ALA A 55 13.12 9.88 -6.45
N ILE A 56 13.18 9.36 -7.69
CA ILE A 56 13.48 7.95 -7.95
C ILE A 56 14.85 7.56 -7.38
N GLY A 57 15.79 8.51 -7.33
CA GLY A 57 17.08 8.37 -6.67
C GLY A 57 17.01 7.91 -5.21
N ARG A 58 15.92 8.25 -4.51
CA ARG A 58 15.74 8.01 -3.07
C ARG A 58 15.05 6.70 -2.74
N PHE A 59 14.29 6.13 -3.67
CA PHE A 59 13.65 4.84 -3.47
C PHE A 59 14.66 3.72 -3.71
N ARG A 60 15.19 3.19 -2.60
CA ARG A 60 16.30 2.26 -2.57
C ARG A 60 16.03 1.15 -1.56
N ASP A 61 16.35 -0.06 -1.98
CA ASP A 61 16.41 -1.23 -1.12
C ASP A 61 17.61 -1.14 -0.15
N ALA A 62 17.71 -2.09 0.79
CA ALA A 62 18.75 -2.08 1.83
C ALA A 62 20.18 -2.17 1.26
N THR A 63 20.32 -2.56 -0.01
CA THR A 63 21.60 -2.69 -0.73
C THR A 63 21.87 -1.54 -1.71
N GLY A 64 20.99 -0.54 -1.77
CA GLY A 64 21.12 0.62 -2.65
C GLY A 64 20.64 0.39 -4.09
N ARG A 65 19.86 -0.66 -4.36
CA ARG A 65 19.23 -0.86 -5.67
C ARG A 65 17.81 -0.25 -5.69
N PRO A 66 17.26 0.12 -6.84
CA PRO A 66 15.88 0.60 -6.92
C PRO A 66 14.89 -0.47 -6.45
N GLY A 67 14.00 -0.12 -5.52
CA GLY A 67 12.99 -1.04 -4.98
C GLY A 67 12.54 -0.66 -3.56
N PRO A 68 11.62 -1.46 -2.99
CA PRO A 68 11.16 -1.29 -1.61
C PRO A 68 12.32 -1.33 -0.61
N ALA A 69 12.26 -0.51 0.44
CA ALA A 69 13.32 -0.38 1.43
C ALA A 69 13.58 -1.66 2.26
N THR A 70 12.62 -2.59 2.27
CA THR A 70 12.73 -3.89 2.96
C THR A 70 13.38 -4.98 2.11
N TRP A 71 13.61 -4.73 0.83
CA TRP A 71 14.20 -5.70 -0.09
C TRP A 71 15.73 -5.67 -0.04
N GLU A 72 16.33 -6.70 -0.61
CA GLU A 72 17.78 -6.84 -0.74
C GLU A 72 18.16 -7.30 -2.14
N LEU A 73 19.24 -6.74 -2.69
CA LEU A 73 19.76 -7.10 -4.01
C LEU A 73 18.71 -7.04 -5.13
N GLY A 74 17.72 -6.15 -5.00
CA GLY A 74 16.65 -5.92 -5.97
C GLY A 74 15.50 -6.93 -5.89
N SER A 75 15.36 -7.67 -4.78
CA SER A 75 14.30 -8.65 -4.59
C SER A 75 13.87 -8.76 -3.12
N TYR A 76 12.66 -9.29 -2.91
CA TYR A 76 12.20 -9.76 -1.61
C TYR A 76 12.97 -11.01 -1.17
N LEU A 77 12.93 -11.31 0.14
CA LEU A 77 13.52 -12.51 0.72
C LEU A 77 12.83 -13.78 0.20
N GLU A 78 13.60 -14.83 -0.04
CA GLU A 78 13.06 -16.11 -0.54
C GLU A 78 11.94 -16.66 0.38
N GLY A 79 10.85 -17.15 -0.22
CA GLY A 79 9.68 -17.64 0.51
C GLY A 79 8.69 -16.55 0.93
N GLN A 80 8.96 -15.27 0.60
CA GLN A 80 8.08 -14.14 0.88
C GLN A 80 7.28 -13.64 -0.34
N GLU A 81 7.10 -14.49 -1.37
CA GLU A 81 6.41 -14.13 -2.61
C GLU A 81 4.99 -13.61 -2.34
N ASP A 82 4.28 -14.28 -1.42
CA ASP A 82 2.89 -14.02 -1.04
C ASP A 82 2.73 -13.13 0.19
N PHE A 83 3.83 -12.55 0.69
CA PHE A 83 3.75 -11.57 1.76
C PHE A 83 3.39 -10.21 1.16
N PRO A 84 2.67 -9.35 1.91
CA PRO A 84 2.41 -7.99 1.46
C PRO A 84 3.74 -7.25 1.26
N VAL A 85 3.82 -6.47 0.19
CA VAL A 85 4.99 -5.61 -0.04
C VAL A 85 5.04 -4.52 1.02
N GLY A 86 6.14 -4.47 1.76
CA GLY A 86 6.39 -3.48 2.81
C GLY A 86 7.55 -2.55 2.46
N GLY A 87 7.67 -1.42 3.17
CA GLY A 87 8.78 -0.48 2.98
C GLY A 87 8.71 0.30 1.67
N ILE A 88 7.51 0.48 1.11
CA ILE A 88 7.25 1.38 -0.01
C ILE A 88 6.68 2.70 0.50
N SER A 89 7.09 3.79 -0.12
CA SER A 89 6.49 5.11 0.06
C SER A 89 5.10 5.18 -0.56
N TRP A 90 4.35 6.23 -0.21
CA TRP A 90 3.08 6.54 -0.86
C TRP A 90 3.22 6.73 -2.38
N PHE A 91 4.31 7.34 -2.84
CA PHE A 91 4.56 7.56 -4.26
C PHE A 91 4.77 6.26 -5.03
N GLU A 92 5.44 5.29 -4.42
CA GLU A 92 5.62 3.95 -4.99
C GLU A 92 4.29 3.19 -5.06
N ALA A 93 3.45 3.28 -4.03
CA ALA A 93 2.12 2.69 -4.05
C ALA A 93 1.22 3.32 -5.13
N ALA A 94 1.26 4.65 -5.26
CA ALA A 94 0.55 5.39 -6.30
C ALA A 94 1.04 4.97 -7.70
N ALA A 95 2.35 4.89 -7.92
CA ALA A 95 2.92 4.45 -9.20
C ALA A 95 2.56 3.01 -9.55
N TYR A 96 2.60 2.09 -8.58
CA TYR A 96 2.15 0.73 -8.76
C TYR A 96 0.67 0.65 -9.17
N SER A 97 -0.20 1.45 -8.53
CA SER A 97 -1.62 1.48 -8.90
C SER A 97 -1.81 1.86 -10.37
N GLN A 98 -1.05 2.83 -10.88
CA GLN A 98 -1.08 3.23 -12.28
C GLN A 98 -0.54 2.12 -13.21
N TYR A 99 0.51 1.41 -12.80
CA TYR A 99 1.02 0.25 -13.52
C TYR A 99 -0.04 -0.86 -13.63
N ALA A 100 -0.76 -1.13 -12.54
CA ALA A 100 -1.80 -2.14 -12.48
C ALA A 100 -3.12 -1.70 -13.16
N GLY A 101 -3.22 -0.46 -13.64
CA GLY A 101 -4.46 0.10 -14.20
C GLY A 101 -5.55 0.35 -13.15
N LYS A 102 -5.16 0.61 -11.90
CA LYS A 102 -6.01 0.83 -10.72
C LYS A 102 -5.74 2.20 -10.09
N ASN A 103 -6.38 2.47 -8.96
CA ASN A 103 -6.13 3.67 -8.14
C ASN A 103 -6.06 3.28 -6.66
N LEU A 104 -5.35 4.07 -5.86
CA LEU A 104 -5.42 3.95 -4.40
C LEU A 104 -6.82 4.28 -3.90
N LEU A 105 -7.28 3.57 -2.87
CA LEU A 105 -8.54 3.89 -2.22
C LEU A 105 -8.43 5.21 -1.47
N SER A 106 -9.50 6.00 -1.48
CA SER A 106 -9.64 7.10 -0.51
C SER A 106 -9.90 6.51 0.88
N LEU A 107 -9.64 7.29 1.94
CA LEU A 107 -9.97 6.93 3.33
C LEU A 107 -11.43 6.52 3.48
N TYR A 108 -12.35 7.18 2.77
CA TYR A 108 -13.77 6.87 2.82
C TYR A 108 -14.08 5.51 2.16
N HIS A 109 -13.46 5.21 1.03
CA HIS A 109 -13.61 3.89 0.39
C HIS A 109 -12.99 2.80 1.26
N TRP A 110 -11.78 3.02 1.78
CA TRP A 110 -11.12 2.08 2.69
C TRP A 110 -11.95 1.81 3.94
N TYR A 111 -12.47 2.85 4.59
CA TYR A 111 -13.34 2.73 5.75
C TYR A 111 -14.58 1.88 5.46
N LYS A 112 -15.27 2.13 4.33
CA LYS A 112 -16.42 1.32 3.92
C LYS A 112 -16.04 -0.14 3.62
N ALA A 113 -14.90 -0.36 2.93
CA ALA A 113 -14.42 -1.70 2.58
C ALA A 113 -14.02 -2.52 3.82
N SER A 114 -13.45 -1.86 4.84
CA SER A 114 -12.99 -2.50 6.07
C SER A 114 -14.13 -3.06 6.94
N GLY A 115 -15.38 -2.65 6.70
CA GLY A 115 -16.51 -3.09 7.51
C GLY A 115 -16.52 -2.54 8.92
N VAL A 116 -15.85 -1.41 9.19
CA VAL A 116 -15.75 -0.81 10.53
C VAL A 116 -17.11 -0.37 11.09
N ASP A 117 -18.15 -0.18 10.28
CA ASP A 117 -19.49 0.07 10.82
C ASP A 117 -20.19 -1.23 11.33
N GLU A 118 -19.63 -2.40 11.03
CA GLU A 118 -20.15 -3.73 11.37
C GLU A 118 -19.29 -4.44 12.44
N ILE A 119 -18.44 -3.71 13.20
CA ILE A 119 -17.38 -4.24 14.09
C ILE A 119 -17.78 -5.54 14.82
N PHE A 120 -17.18 -6.65 14.37
CA PHE A 120 -17.11 -7.89 15.12
C PHE A 120 -15.82 -7.90 15.94
N SER A 121 -15.91 -8.07 17.26
CA SER A 121 -14.73 -8.18 18.15
C SER A 121 -13.76 -9.28 17.73
N ASP A 122 -14.26 -10.27 17.00
CA ASP A 122 -13.48 -11.40 16.50
C ASP A 122 -12.45 -10.96 15.45
N MET A 123 -12.67 -9.86 14.74
CA MET A 123 -11.69 -9.31 13.80
C MET A 123 -10.34 -9.05 14.47
N LEU A 124 -10.34 -8.54 15.72
CA LEU A 124 -9.10 -8.32 16.48
C LEU A 124 -8.34 -9.62 16.79
N ARG A 125 -9.05 -10.75 16.89
CA ARG A 125 -8.46 -12.08 17.14
C ARG A 125 -8.01 -12.77 15.86
N LEU A 126 -8.77 -12.54 14.79
CA LEU A 126 -8.56 -13.18 13.49
C LEU A 126 -7.58 -12.40 12.61
N SER A 127 -7.11 -11.23 13.04
CA SER A 127 -6.17 -10.38 12.31
C SER A 127 -4.74 -10.47 12.84
N ASN A 128 -3.76 -10.12 11.99
CA ASN A 128 -2.35 -10.15 12.36
C ASN A 128 -1.91 -8.89 13.12
N PHE A 129 -2.08 -8.87 14.44
CA PHE A 129 -1.58 -7.79 15.32
C PHE A 129 -0.45 -8.23 16.27
N ASP A 130 -0.22 -9.54 16.39
CA ASP A 130 0.61 -10.15 17.44
C ASP A 130 1.88 -10.85 16.90
N ALA A 131 2.00 -11.04 15.59
CA ALA A 131 3.19 -11.61 14.99
C ALA A 131 4.37 -10.64 15.03
N LYS A 132 5.59 -11.20 15.01
CA LYS A 132 6.85 -10.42 14.92
C LYS A 132 7.06 -9.73 13.56
N GLY A 133 6.14 -9.90 12.61
CA GLY A 133 6.19 -9.36 11.26
C GLY A 133 4.90 -9.65 10.49
N SER A 134 4.86 -9.28 9.21
CA SER A 134 3.76 -9.64 8.33
C SER A 134 3.70 -11.16 8.08
N VAL A 135 2.54 -11.61 7.64
CA VAL A 135 2.31 -12.99 7.18
C VAL A 135 1.85 -12.95 5.72
N LYS A 136 1.77 -14.12 5.08
CA LYS A 136 1.20 -14.23 3.73
C LYS A 136 -0.21 -13.66 3.71
N VAL A 137 -0.55 -12.96 2.63
CA VAL A 137 -1.91 -12.43 2.44
C VAL A 137 -2.93 -13.57 2.51
N GLY A 138 -4.05 -13.34 3.19
CA GLY A 138 -5.10 -14.35 3.38
C GLY A 138 -4.71 -15.53 4.29
N ALA A 139 -3.56 -15.52 4.95
CA ALA A 139 -3.19 -16.56 5.91
C ALA A 139 -4.03 -16.53 7.19
N ARG A 140 -4.77 -15.44 7.39
CA ARG A 140 -5.64 -15.21 8.54
C ARG A 140 -7.11 -15.22 8.11
N GLU A 141 -7.99 -15.57 9.03
CA GLU A 141 -9.42 -15.73 8.77
C GLU A 141 -10.21 -14.41 8.93
N GLY A 142 -9.51 -13.28 9.09
CA GLY A 142 -10.10 -11.94 9.19
C GLY A 142 -10.64 -11.45 7.86
N ILE A 143 -11.80 -11.98 7.44
CA ILE A 143 -12.49 -11.61 6.20
C ILE A 143 -13.52 -10.51 6.50
N GLY A 144 -13.40 -9.38 5.81
CA GLY A 144 -14.39 -8.30 5.86
C GLY A 144 -15.69 -8.66 5.15
N PRO A 145 -16.77 -7.89 5.37
CA PRO A 145 -18.12 -8.19 4.85
C PRO A 145 -18.20 -8.25 3.30
N TRP A 146 -17.23 -7.65 2.62
CA TRP A 146 -17.14 -7.62 1.16
C TRP A 146 -16.08 -8.56 0.58
N GLY A 147 -15.54 -9.47 1.40
CA GLY A 147 -14.54 -10.45 0.98
C GLY A 147 -13.10 -9.93 0.92
N ALA A 148 -12.84 -8.70 1.37
CA ALA A 148 -11.50 -8.16 1.54
C ALA A 148 -10.83 -8.73 2.80
N TYR A 149 -9.59 -9.18 2.67
CA TYR A 149 -8.79 -9.75 3.76
C TYR A 149 -7.83 -8.71 4.31
N ASP A 150 -7.34 -8.95 5.52
CA ASP A 150 -6.18 -8.25 6.12
C ASP A 150 -6.32 -6.71 6.28
N MET A 151 -7.52 -6.16 6.04
CA MET A 151 -7.87 -4.75 6.30
C MET A 151 -7.63 -4.32 7.76
N ALA A 152 -7.50 -5.27 8.67
CA ALA A 152 -7.03 -5.05 10.03
C ALA A 152 -5.75 -5.87 10.28
N GLY A 153 -4.66 -5.17 10.61
CA GLY A 153 -3.37 -5.79 10.93
C GLY A 153 -2.46 -5.96 9.71
N ASN A 154 -1.48 -6.85 9.81
CA ASN A 154 -0.49 -7.22 8.79
C ASN A 154 0.46 -6.08 8.35
N VAL A 155 0.00 -5.15 7.51
CA VAL A 155 0.75 -3.95 7.10
C VAL A 155 -0.15 -2.72 7.11
N LYS A 156 0.46 -1.53 7.17
CA LYS A 156 -0.30 -0.29 6.96
C LYS A 156 -0.55 -0.10 5.47
N GLU A 157 -1.78 0.26 5.11
CA GLU A 157 -2.18 0.49 3.72
C GLU A 157 -2.23 1.97 3.38
N TRP A 158 -1.61 2.34 2.25
CA TRP A 158 -1.62 3.72 1.75
C TRP A 158 -2.96 4.09 1.12
N GLY A 159 -3.60 5.13 1.64
CA GLY A 159 -4.78 5.76 1.03
C GLY A 159 -4.44 6.95 0.14
N LEU A 160 -5.35 7.32 -0.77
CA LEU A 160 -5.21 8.46 -1.68
C LEU A 160 -5.22 9.82 -0.96
N ASN A 161 -5.93 9.92 0.17
CA ASN A 161 -6.09 11.20 0.85
C ASN A 161 -4.81 11.62 1.58
N GLU A 162 -4.43 12.88 1.41
CA GLU A 162 -3.38 13.52 2.20
C GLU A 162 -3.82 13.66 3.66
N ALA A 163 -2.93 13.28 4.58
CA ALA A 163 -3.11 13.44 6.01
C ALA A 163 -2.03 14.38 6.57
N GLY A 164 -2.32 15.68 6.54
CA GLY A 164 -1.41 16.72 7.00
C GLY A 164 -0.17 16.93 6.12
N ASP A 165 0.65 17.91 6.49
CA ASP A 165 1.82 18.38 5.72
C ASP A 165 3.03 17.44 5.97
N THR A 166 2.96 16.20 5.50
CA THR A 166 4.02 15.18 5.71
C THR A 166 4.64 14.78 4.38
N GLY A 167 5.74 15.46 4.03
CA GLY A 167 6.57 15.10 2.87
C GLY A 167 7.15 13.68 2.96
N LEU A 168 7.74 13.23 1.84
CA LEU A 168 8.39 11.92 1.61
C LEU A 168 8.78 11.18 2.92
N ARG A 169 8.03 10.13 3.25
CA ARG A 169 8.38 9.12 4.25
C ARG A 169 8.52 7.77 3.57
#